data_AF-A0AAE3VGW6-F1
#
_entry.id   AF-A0AAE3VGW6-F1
#
_cell.length_a   1.000
_cell.length_b   1.000
_cell.length_c   1.000
_cell.angle_alpha   90.00
_cell.angle_beta   90.00
_cell.angle_gamma   90.00
#
_symmetry.space_group_name_H-M   'P 1'
#
loop_
_entity.id
_entity.type
_entity.pdbx_description
1 polymer ?
#
loop_
_entity_poly.entity_id
_entity_poly.type
_entity_poly.pdbx_seq_one_letter_code
_entity_poly.pdbx_strand_id
1 'polypeptide(L)'
;MGRKLAVLLLVVLFAGVVDAGVTVSNVTIRQRWPWNGLADIDYEVASDIPDAYIYVSVKIVVQDQERTIVPRTLSGEGGVWPVKAGKHRMTWNIAADEPGLHSSALLVTISAFASATLVPYLVIDLSGGASAAQYPVHYSATPPDISDDTCRTSQLWLRLILPGTFQMGEPLERFADNPEAFPYNGRHNVTLTQPFYIGIFEFTRAQLRQVTGYYSSAAMYDNLPAEQLPWELIRGGVLPNVAWPASREVGTDSLVGRLRARTGLFFDLPTEAQWEYACRAGTTTDFNNGYDLPPGGGWDSEVLYLLGRFYLNYDESAQGDFRVYARVGSYLPNAWGLYDMHGNVREWCLDWEGPFHGDATDPVGPASGSQRVARGGGCGDDVEYCTSAYRGGYLGGVPYGCRVVVLPHLP
;
A
#
# COMPACT_ATOMS: atom_id res chain seq x y z
N MET A 1 -44.22 -6.40 -0.77
CA MET A 1 -44.15 -7.39 0.32
C MET A 1 -43.53 -8.68 -0.21
N GLY A 2 -42.20 -8.76 -0.26
CA GLY A 2 -41.47 -10.00 -0.54
C GLY A 2 -40.81 -10.44 0.76
N ARG A 3 -41.23 -11.56 1.32
CA ARG A 3 -40.65 -12.16 2.54
C ARG A 3 -39.16 -12.43 2.28
N LYS A 4 -38.26 -11.76 3.01
CA LYS A 4 -36.92 -12.31 3.27
C LYS A 4 -36.92 -12.76 4.73
N LEU A 5 -37.29 -14.02 4.93
CA LEU A 5 -37.29 -14.69 6.22
C LEU A 5 -35.84 -14.90 6.67
N ALA A 6 -35.61 -14.71 7.97
CA ALA A 6 -34.33 -14.83 8.65
C ALA A 6 -33.87 -16.29 8.80
N VAL A 7 -32.55 -16.53 8.76
CA VAL A 7 -31.94 -17.67 9.45
C VAL A 7 -30.69 -17.18 10.20
N LEU A 8 -30.73 -17.37 11.50
CA LEU A 8 -29.68 -17.12 12.49
C LEU A 8 -28.57 -18.17 12.26
N LEU A 9 -27.35 -17.75 11.87
CA LEU A 9 -26.19 -18.64 11.93
C LEU A 9 -25.44 -18.45 13.23
N LEU A 10 -25.39 -19.52 14.00
CA LEU A 10 -24.34 -19.78 14.98
C LEU A 10 -23.75 -21.13 14.58
N VAL A 11 -22.51 -21.16 14.11
CA VAL A 11 -21.77 -22.39 13.79
C VAL A 11 -20.46 -22.36 14.59
N VAL A 12 -20.19 -23.45 15.30
CA VAL A 12 -19.04 -23.67 16.19
C VAL A 12 -17.98 -24.52 15.47
N LEU A 13 -16.72 -24.17 15.73
CA LEU A 13 -15.41 -24.52 15.14
C LEU A 13 -14.96 -25.99 15.00
N PHE A 14 -14.03 -26.20 14.05
CA PHE A 14 -12.77 -26.93 14.27
C PHE A 14 -11.58 -26.16 13.65
N ALA A 15 -10.48 -26.05 14.40
CA ALA A 15 -9.24 -25.38 14.01
C ALA A 15 -8.45 -26.17 12.97
N GLY A 16 -7.85 -25.49 11.98
CA GLY A 16 -7.05 -26.12 10.92
C GLY A 16 -5.77 -25.33 10.61
N VAL A 17 -4.65 -26.07 10.66
CA VAL A 17 -3.23 -25.69 10.56
C VAL A 17 -2.81 -24.65 11.59
N VAL A 18 -2.28 -25.19 12.68
CA VAL A 18 -1.68 -24.48 13.80
C VAL A 18 -0.18 -24.62 13.63
N ASP A 19 0.56 -23.51 13.58
CA ASP A 19 1.97 -23.60 13.93
C ASP A 19 2.08 -23.90 15.43
N ALA A 20 3.13 -24.61 15.86
CA ALA A 20 3.23 -25.03 17.26
C ALA A 20 3.19 -23.80 18.20
N GLY A 21 2.13 -23.68 19.02
CA GLY A 21 2.00 -22.64 20.05
C GLY A 21 0.98 -21.51 19.79
N VAL A 22 -0.01 -21.70 18.90
CA VAL A 22 -1.17 -20.79 18.77
C VAL A 22 -2.46 -21.58 18.94
N THR A 23 -3.53 -20.99 19.45
CA THR A 23 -4.85 -21.61 19.38
C THR A 23 -5.88 -20.58 18.92
N VAL A 24 -6.78 -20.99 18.02
CA VAL A 24 -7.94 -20.20 17.63
C VAL A 24 -9.20 -20.86 18.18
N SER A 25 -10.03 -20.08 18.86
CA SER A 25 -11.26 -20.55 19.49
C SER A 25 -12.39 -19.52 19.35
N ASN A 26 -13.59 -19.88 19.80
CA ASN A 26 -14.77 -19.00 19.85
C ASN A 26 -15.10 -18.26 18.53
N VAL A 27 -14.77 -18.85 17.38
CA VAL A 27 -15.09 -18.29 16.07
C VAL A 27 -16.59 -18.35 15.84
N THR A 28 -17.20 -17.19 15.58
CA THR A 28 -18.60 -17.07 15.17
C THR A 28 -18.71 -16.05 14.06
N ILE A 29 -19.62 -16.26 13.11
CA ILE A 29 -19.96 -15.28 12.07
C ILE A 29 -21.42 -14.85 12.22
N ARG A 30 -21.69 -13.55 12.13
CA ARG A 30 -23.03 -12.97 12.28
C ARG A 30 -23.24 -11.88 11.23
N GLN A 31 -24.29 -12.00 10.44
CA GLN A 31 -24.73 -10.89 9.59
C GLN A 31 -25.11 -9.68 10.45
N ARG A 32 -24.82 -8.47 9.97
CA ARG A 32 -25.28 -7.24 10.63
C ARG A 32 -26.78 -7.04 10.38
N TRP A 33 -27.48 -6.54 11.41
CA TRP A 33 -28.90 -6.20 11.33
C TRP A 33 -29.13 -4.70 11.60
N PRO A 34 -29.92 -3.97 10.79
CA PRO A 34 -30.53 -4.41 9.52
C PRO A 34 -29.51 -4.86 8.48
N TRP A 35 -29.90 -5.76 7.56
CA TRP A 35 -28.97 -6.27 6.54
C TRP A 35 -28.40 -5.13 5.68
N ASN A 36 -27.09 -5.02 5.68
CA ASN A 36 -26.35 -3.99 4.95
C ASN A 36 -25.22 -4.59 4.06
N GLY A 37 -25.23 -5.90 3.84
CA GLY A 37 -24.18 -6.57 3.07
C GLY A 37 -23.00 -7.10 3.89
N LEU A 38 -22.95 -6.81 5.19
CA LEU A 38 -21.80 -7.10 6.04
C LEU A 38 -22.08 -8.23 7.05
N ALA A 39 -21.04 -8.97 7.41
CA ALA A 39 -21.04 -9.89 8.54
C ALA A 39 -19.82 -9.66 9.44
N ASP A 40 -20.01 -9.79 10.74
CA ASP A 40 -18.95 -9.76 11.74
C ASP A 40 -18.50 -11.18 12.06
N ILE A 41 -17.20 -11.41 12.01
CA ILE A 41 -16.54 -12.65 12.44
C ILE A 41 -15.84 -12.33 13.76
N ASP A 42 -16.43 -12.80 14.85
CA ASP A 42 -15.82 -12.79 16.19
C ASP A 42 -14.93 -14.01 16.35
N TYR A 43 -13.76 -13.86 16.96
CA TYR A 43 -12.85 -14.96 17.24
C TYR A 43 -11.94 -14.66 18.43
N GLU A 44 -11.33 -15.69 18.99
CA GLU A 44 -10.37 -15.56 20.08
C GLU A 44 -9.09 -16.29 19.73
N VAL A 45 -7.95 -15.65 19.96
CA VAL A 45 -6.64 -16.24 19.76
C VAL A 45 -5.84 -16.24 21.06
N ALA A 46 -5.09 -17.31 21.28
CA ALA A 46 -4.08 -17.39 22.33
C ALA A 46 -2.77 -17.89 21.72
N SER A 47 -1.65 -17.56 22.35
CA SER A 47 -0.34 -18.06 21.97
C SER A 47 0.48 -18.41 23.20
N ASP A 48 1.25 -19.47 23.09
CA ASP A 48 2.26 -19.86 24.08
C ASP A 48 3.51 -18.97 24.00
N ILE A 49 3.64 -18.17 22.94
CA ILE A 49 4.69 -17.16 22.78
C ILE A 49 4.23 -15.87 23.50
N PRO A 50 4.95 -15.41 24.54
CA PRO A 50 4.60 -14.16 25.25
C PRO A 50 4.59 -12.96 24.31
N ASP A 51 3.56 -12.12 24.43
CA ASP A 51 3.38 -10.88 23.66
C ASP A 51 3.47 -11.05 22.13
N ALA A 52 3.17 -12.24 21.60
CA ALA A 52 3.29 -12.54 20.19
C ALA A 52 2.41 -11.66 19.28
N TYR A 53 2.87 -11.52 18.04
CA TYR A 53 2.07 -11.06 16.92
C TYR A 53 1.38 -12.26 16.28
N ILE A 54 0.05 -12.31 16.31
CA ILE A 54 -0.74 -13.43 15.82
C ILE A 54 -1.41 -13.04 14.51
N TYR A 55 -0.93 -13.62 13.41
CA TYR A 55 -1.46 -13.44 12.06
C TYR A 55 -2.59 -14.43 11.85
N VAL A 56 -3.72 -13.94 11.35
CA VAL A 56 -4.88 -14.79 11.06
C VAL A 56 -5.22 -14.74 9.58
N SER A 57 -5.70 -15.86 9.05
CA SER A 57 -6.23 -15.98 7.70
C SER A 57 -7.56 -16.69 7.77
N VAL A 58 -8.52 -16.28 6.93
CA VAL A 58 -9.88 -16.79 6.99
C VAL A 58 -10.24 -17.50 5.70
N LYS A 59 -10.91 -18.64 5.85
CA LYS A 59 -11.59 -19.38 4.79
C LYS A 59 -13.03 -19.63 5.24
N ILE A 60 -13.97 -19.52 4.32
CA ILE A 60 -15.39 -19.80 4.54
C ILE A 60 -15.75 -20.99 3.68
N VAL A 61 -16.16 -22.10 4.29
CA VAL A 61 -16.72 -23.23 3.58
C VAL A 61 -18.24 -23.09 3.59
N VAL A 62 -18.84 -23.00 2.42
CA VAL A 62 -20.30 -23.01 2.23
C VAL A 62 -20.71 -24.46 2.09
N GLN A 63 -21.08 -25.09 3.21
CA GLN A 63 -21.20 -26.55 3.31
C GLN A 63 -22.25 -27.13 2.38
N ASP A 64 -23.39 -26.43 2.21
CA ASP A 64 -24.49 -26.84 1.34
C ASP A 64 -24.20 -26.64 -0.16
N GLN A 65 -23.10 -25.96 -0.49
CA GLN A 65 -22.69 -25.68 -1.86
C GLN A 65 -21.31 -26.31 -2.18
N GLU A 66 -20.72 -27.04 -1.23
CA GLU A 66 -19.40 -27.67 -1.31
C GLU A 66 -18.29 -26.75 -1.87
N ARG A 67 -18.39 -25.44 -1.59
CA ARG A 67 -17.45 -24.43 -2.08
C ARG A 67 -16.72 -23.73 -0.95
N THR A 68 -15.46 -23.40 -1.20
CA THR A 68 -14.64 -22.59 -0.29
C THR A 68 -14.50 -21.19 -0.85
N ILE A 69 -14.71 -20.19 0.01
CA ILE A 69 -14.52 -18.78 -0.26
C ILE A 69 -13.36 -18.31 0.60
N VAL A 70 -12.41 -17.61 0.01
CA VAL A 70 -11.46 -16.77 0.74
C VAL A 70 -12.07 -15.36 0.74
N PRO A 71 -12.51 -14.85 1.90
CA PRO A 71 -13.07 -13.50 1.99
C PRO A 71 -12.09 -12.46 1.45
N ARG A 72 -12.58 -11.58 0.59
CA ARG A 72 -11.83 -10.53 -0.08
C ARG A 72 -12.17 -9.11 0.43
N THR A 73 -12.87 -8.98 1.54
CA THR A 73 -13.20 -7.66 2.07
C THR A 73 -13.18 -7.69 3.59
N LEU A 74 -12.14 -8.34 4.13
CA LEU A 74 -11.93 -8.42 5.57
C LEU A 74 -11.36 -7.12 6.08
N SER A 75 -12.09 -6.57 7.04
CA SER A 75 -11.80 -5.34 7.76
C SER A 75 -11.73 -5.59 9.26
N GLY A 76 -11.17 -4.66 10.04
CA GLY A 76 -11.05 -4.82 11.50
C GLY A 76 -9.84 -5.65 11.93
N GLU A 77 -9.93 -6.21 13.14
CA GLU A 77 -8.81 -6.84 13.84
C GLU A 77 -8.49 -8.20 13.24
N GLY A 78 -7.24 -8.40 12.78
CA GLY A 78 -6.80 -9.67 12.17
C GLY A 78 -7.02 -9.77 10.67
N GLY A 79 -7.86 -8.92 10.07
CA GLY A 79 -8.17 -9.01 8.63
C GLY A 79 -6.97 -8.69 7.73
N VAL A 80 -6.07 -7.84 8.20
CA VAL A 80 -4.83 -7.41 7.52
C VAL A 80 -3.62 -7.41 8.48
N TRP A 81 -3.87 -7.32 9.78
CA TRP A 81 -2.88 -7.05 10.81
C TRP A 81 -2.75 -8.21 11.78
N PRO A 82 -1.55 -8.47 12.33
CA PRO A 82 -1.47 -9.36 13.48
C PRO A 82 -2.21 -8.75 14.66
N VAL A 83 -2.88 -9.60 15.42
CA VAL A 83 -3.51 -9.25 16.69
C VAL A 83 -2.65 -9.75 17.85
N LYS A 84 -2.92 -9.24 19.06
CA LYS A 84 -2.38 -9.84 20.28
C LYS A 84 -3.29 -10.99 20.73
N ALA A 85 -2.87 -11.74 21.74
CA ALA A 85 -3.76 -12.72 22.36
C ALA A 85 -5.00 -12.01 22.93
N GLY A 86 -6.18 -12.57 22.68
CA GLY A 86 -7.44 -11.97 23.10
C GLY A 86 -8.59 -12.22 22.14
N LYS A 87 -9.68 -11.49 22.39
CA LYS A 87 -10.92 -11.53 21.60
C LYS A 87 -10.88 -10.43 20.56
N HIS A 88 -11.25 -10.80 19.34
CA HIS A 88 -11.17 -9.94 18.18
C HIS A 88 -12.40 -10.03 17.32
N ARG A 89 -12.59 -8.99 16.51
CA ARG A 89 -13.64 -8.94 15.49
C ARG A 89 -13.07 -8.43 14.18
N MET A 90 -13.35 -9.19 13.11
CA MET A 90 -13.22 -8.71 11.74
C MET A 90 -14.60 -8.59 11.10
N THR A 91 -14.72 -7.76 10.06
CA THR A 91 -15.96 -7.59 9.30
C THR A 91 -15.71 -7.96 7.85
N TRP A 92 -16.59 -8.80 7.31
CA TRP A 92 -16.59 -9.26 5.93
C TRP A 92 -17.70 -8.58 5.13
N ASN A 93 -17.37 -7.93 4.00
CA ASN A 93 -18.37 -7.43 3.05
C ASN A 93 -18.81 -8.54 2.08
N ILE A 94 -19.74 -9.36 2.55
CA ILE A 94 -20.33 -10.47 1.79
C ILE A 94 -20.95 -9.95 0.49
N ALA A 95 -21.63 -8.80 0.51
CA ALA A 95 -22.29 -8.29 -0.69
C ALA A 95 -21.29 -7.91 -1.79
N ALA A 96 -20.09 -7.46 -1.44
CA ALA A 96 -19.04 -7.17 -2.40
C ALA A 96 -18.37 -8.45 -2.92
N ASP A 97 -18.08 -9.39 -2.03
CA ASP A 97 -17.35 -10.60 -2.41
C ASP A 97 -18.22 -11.64 -3.10
N GLU A 98 -19.46 -11.75 -2.63
CA GLU A 98 -20.37 -12.82 -2.93
C GLU A 98 -21.83 -12.29 -2.99
N PRO A 99 -22.15 -11.39 -3.94
CA PRO A 99 -23.44 -10.70 -4.02
C PRO A 99 -24.66 -11.63 -4.13
N GLY A 100 -24.46 -12.89 -4.54
CA GLY A 100 -25.49 -13.93 -4.64
C GLY A 100 -25.41 -15.01 -3.55
N LEU A 101 -24.55 -14.87 -2.54
CA LEU A 101 -24.44 -15.88 -1.49
C LEU A 101 -25.71 -15.91 -0.64
N HIS A 102 -26.40 -17.03 -0.75
CA HIS A 102 -27.54 -17.40 0.08
C HIS A 102 -27.28 -18.80 0.61
N SER A 103 -26.88 -18.89 1.88
CA SER A 103 -26.64 -20.15 2.57
C SER A 103 -26.85 -19.95 4.07
N SER A 104 -27.40 -20.96 4.74
CA SER A 104 -27.44 -21.02 6.19
C SER A 104 -26.36 -21.93 6.80
N ALA A 105 -25.39 -22.37 6.01
CA ALA A 105 -24.42 -23.40 6.37
C ALA A 105 -22.97 -22.94 6.08
N LEU A 106 -22.61 -21.76 6.58
CA LEU A 106 -21.24 -21.25 6.52
C LEU A 106 -20.42 -21.80 7.69
N LEU A 107 -19.30 -22.44 7.36
CA LEU A 107 -18.24 -22.79 8.30
C LEU A 107 -17.08 -21.81 8.11
N VAL A 108 -16.75 -21.08 9.17
CA VAL A 108 -15.57 -20.18 9.18
C VAL A 108 -14.39 -20.92 9.76
N THR A 109 -13.36 -21.09 8.94
CA THR A 109 -12.06 -21.60 9.36
C THR A 109 -11.09 -20.45 9.47
N ILE A 110 -10.53 -20.26 10.65
CA ILE A 110 -9.42 -19.33 10.86
C ILE A 110 -8.16 -20.15 11.08
N SER A 111 -7.17 -19.92 10.23
CA SER A 111 -5.80 -20.42 10.44
C SER A 111 -4.96 -19.30 11.01
N ALA A 112 -4.12 -19.59 11.98
CA ALA A 112 -3.30 -18.60 12.65
C ALA A 112 -1.85 -19.04 12.83
N PHE A 113 -0.96 -18.06 12.79
CA PHE A 113 0.47 -18.20 13.03
C PHE A 113 0.91 -17.10 14.00
N ALA A 114 1.75 -17.44 14.98
CA ALA A 114 2.29 -16.47 15.92
C ALA A 114 3.79 -16.32 15.74
N SER A 115 4.25 -15.10 15.93
CA SER A 115 5.67 -14.78 15.95
C SER A 115 6.00 -13.88 17.14
N ALA A 116 7.13 -14.15 17.79
CA ALA A 116 7.69 -13.30 18.82
C ALA A 116 8.11 -11.92 18.25
N THR A 117 8.44 -11.87 16.96
CA THR A 117 8.79 -10.65 16.24
C THR A 117 7.73 -10.32 15.20
N LEU A 118 7.52 -9.04 14.93
CA LEU A 118 6.62 -8.61 13.88
C LEU A 118 7.09 -9.16 12.52
N VAL A 119 6.26 -9.96 11.86
CA VAL A 119 6.42 -10.37 10.45
C VAL A 119 6.10 -9.17 9.58
N PRO A 120 7.08 -8.58 8.90
CA PRO A 120 6.91 -7.24 8.38
C PRO A 120 6.63 -7.19 6.89
N TYR A 121 6.58 -8.32 6.19
CA TYR A 121 6.31 -8.33 4.75
C TYR A 121 4.99 -9.03 4.42
N LEU A 122 4.21 -8.36 3.58
CA LEU A 122 3.01 -8.88 2.92
C LEU A 122 3.37 -9.16 1.46
N VAL A 123 3.03 -10.35 0.97
CA VAL A 123 3.40 -10.80 -0.37
C VAL A 123 2.16 -11.26 -1.12
N ILE A 124 1.97 -10.69 -2.31
CA ILE A 124 0.89 -11.02 -3.23
C ILE A 124 1.46 -11.76 -4.43
N ASP A 125 0.96 -12.96 -4.71
CA ASP A 125 1.32 -13.71 -5.92
C ASP A 125 0.46 -13.25 -7.09
N LEU A 126 1.10 -12.59 -8.06
CA LEU A 126 0.49 -12.05 -9.28
C LEU A 126 0.66 -13.00 -10.48
N SER A 127 1.26 -14.18 -10.30
CA SER A 127 1.61 -15.11 -11.39
C SER A 127 0.42 -15.64 -12.18
N GLY A 128 -0.79 -15.61 -11.60
CA GLY A 128 -2.05 -15.89 -12.29
C GLY A 128 -2.47 -14.84 -13.33
N GLY A 129 -1.80 -13.68 -13.36
CA GLY A 129 -1.99 -12.63 -14.34
C GLY A 129 -3.38 -11.97 -14.36
N ALA A 130 -3.68 -11.29 -15.46
CA ALA A 130 -4.78 -10.32 -15.51
C ALA A 130 -6.17 -10.96 -15.54
N SER A 131 -6.23 -12.27 -15.76
CA SER A 131 -7.47 -13.06 -15.74
C SER A 131 -7.64 -13.88 -14.46
N ALA A 132 -6.72 -13.77 -13.50
CA ALA A 132 -6.82 -14.46 -12.22
C ALA A 132 -8.11 -14.04 -11.50
N ALA A 133 -8.85 -15.03 -10.99
CA ALA A 133 -10.00 -14.80 -10.13
C ALA A 133 -9.58 -14.23 -8.77
N GLN A 134 -8.42 -14.67 -8.26
CA GLN A 134 -7.84 -14.25 -6.99
C GLN A 134 -6.32 -14.25 -7.06
N TYR A 135 -5.67 -13.41 -6.24
CA TYR A 135 -4.23 -13.43 -6.01
C TYR A 135 -3.93 -13.98 -4.61
N PRO A 136 -3.17 -15.08 -4.50
CA PRO A 136 -2.76 -15.60 -3.21
C PRO A 136 -1.99 -14.56 -2.37
N VAL A 137 -2.32 -14.50 -1.08
CA VAL A 137 -1.71 -13.59 -0.11
C VAL A 137 -0.98 -14.40 0.96
N HIS A 138 0.27 -14.06 1.24
CA HIS A 138 1.05 -14.65 2.32
C HIS A 138 1.96 -13.61 2.99
N TYR A 139 2.57 -13.99 4.12
CA TYR A 139 3.44 -13.12 4.91
C TYR A 139 4.85 -13.70 5.00
N SER A 140 5.86 -12.84 5.04
CA SER A 140 7.27 -13.22 5.17
C SER A 140 7.95 -12.47 6.30
N ALA A 141 8.72 -13.19 7.12
CA ALA A 141 9.51 -12.61 8.21
C ALA A 141 10.81 -11.97 7.71
N THR A 142 11.28 -12.42 6.55
CA THR A 142 12.51 -11.95 5.91
C THR A 142 12.18 -11.13 4.65
N PRO A 143 13.06 -10.18 4.26
CA PRO A 143 12.92 -9.48 2.98
C PRO A 143 13.01 -10.46 1.80
N PRO A 144 12.56 -10.05 0.59
CA PRO A 144 12.73 -10.88 -0.59
C PRO A 144 14.20 -11.10 -0.93
N ASP A 145 14.50 -12.24 -1.55
CA ASP A 145 15.75 -12.42 -2.26
C ASP A 145 15.73 -11.52 -3.50
N ILE A 146 16.64 -10.56 -3.54
CA ILE A 146 16.74 -9.60 -4.64
C ILE A 146 17.65 -10.08 -5.78
N SER A 147 18.28 -11.25 -5.63
CA SER A 147 19.11 -11.88 -6.66
C SER A 147 18.30 -12.45 -7.82
N ASP A 148 17.01 -12.75 -7.58
CA ASP A 148 16.04 -13.08 -8.63
C ASP A 148 15.02 -11.96 -8.86
N ASP A 149 14.33 -12.02 -10.00
CA ASP A 149 13.35 -11.02 -10.42
C ASP A 149 11.91 -11.32 -9.98
N THR A 150 11.67 -12.38 -9.21
CA THR A 150 10.32 -12.79 -8.76
C THR A 150 9.64 -11.65 -8.01
N CYS A 151 10.35 -11.02 -7.06
CA CYS A 151 9.85 -9.89 -6.28
C CYS A 151 9.61 -8.60 -7.09
N ARG A 152 10.10 -8.55 -8.34
CA ARG A 152 9.96 -7.42 -9.27
C ARG A 152 9.02 -7.72 -10.43
N THR A 153 8.45 -8.92 -10.53
CA THR A 153 7.67 -9.33 -11.71
C THR A 153 6.38 -10.04 -11.34
N SER A 154 6.47 -11.25 -10.79
CA SER A 154 5.32 -12.10 -10.47
C SER A 154 4.85 -12.00 -9.03
N GLN A 155 5.59 -11.32 -8.16
CA GLN A 155 5.17 -11.03 -6.80
C GLN A 155 5.16 -9.53 -6.52
N LEU A 156 4.23 -9.10 -5.68
CA LEU A 156 4.21 -7.76 -5.10
C LEU A 156 4.51 -7.87 -3.61
N TRP A 157 5.64 -7.29 -3.20
CA TRP A 157 6.10 -7.27 -1.82
C TRP A 157 5.83 -5.91 -1.20
N LEU A 158 5.20 -5.90 -0.03
CA LEU A 158 4.95 -4.69 0.75
C LEU A 158 5.54 -4.83 2.15
N ARG A 159 6.08 -3.73 2.66
CA ARG A 159 6.65 -3.60 4.00
C ARG A 159 5.65 -2.94 4.94
N LEU A 160 5.52 -3.50 6.14
CA LEU A 160 4.76 -2.94 7.25
C LEU A 160 5.48 -1.73 7.84
N ILE A 161 4.77 -0.60 7.83
CA ILE A 161 5.16 0.67 8.46
C ILE A 161 4.30 0.88 9.70
N LEU A 162 4.94 1.00 10.85
CA LEU A 162 4.27 1.16 12.13
C LEU A 162 3.80 2.61 12.36
N PRO A 163 2.72 2.83 13.15
CA PRO A 163 2.31 4.16 13.58
C PRO A 163 3.47 4.96 14.18
N GLY A 164 3.39 6.27 14.05
CA GLY A 164 4.38 7.15 14.66
C GLY A 164 4.17 8.61 14.29
N THR A 165 4.98 9.46 14.90
CA THR A 165 5.02 10.89 14.65
C THR A 165 6.34 11.26 14.01
N PHE A 166 6.32 12.10 12.98
CA PHE A 166 7.52 12.59 12.32
C PHE A 166 7.39 14.06 11.93
N GLN A 167 8.53 14.68 11.60
CA GLN A 167 8.60 16.03 11.05
C GLN A 167 8.43 15.95 9.52
N MET A 168 7.26 16.37 9.04
CA MET A 168 6.93 16.43 7.61
C MET A 168 7.26 17.81 7.05
N GLY A 169 7.80 17.86 5.84
CA GLY A 169 8.12 19.09 5.11
C GLY A 169 9.58 19.51 5.17
N GLU A 170 9.86 20.66 4.58
CA GLU A 170 11.20 21.21 4.37
C GLU A 170 11.58 22.25 5.44
N PRO A 171 12.87 22.35 5.78
CA PRO A 171 13.36 23.43 6.63
C PRO A 171 13.12 24.79 5.96
N LEU A 172 12.56 25.74 6.70
CA LEU A 172 12.18 27.06 6.19
C LEU A 172 13.39 27.86 5.68
N GLU A 173 14.57 27.60 6.25
CA GLU A 173 15.82 28.25 5.91
C GLU A 173 16.23 28.02 4.44
N ARG A 174 15.82 26.91 3.83
CA ARG A 174 16.12 26.59 2.42
C ARG A 174 15.54 27.60 1.44
N PHE A 175 14.43 28.23 1.81
CA PHE A 175 13.72 29.12 0.92
C PHE A 175 13.93 30.59 1.30
N ALA A 176 14.89 30.94 2.17
CA ALA A 176 15.02 32.28 2.78
C ALA A 176 14.93 33.46 1.78
N ASP A 177 15.30 33.25 0.52
CA ASP A 177 15.25 34.23 -0.57
C ASP A 177 13.87 34.40 -1.25
N ASN A 178 12.89 33.52 -0.95
CA ASN A 178 11.51 33.57 -1.44
C ASN A 178 10.46 33.27 -0.34
N PRO A 179 10.35 34.13 0.70
CA PRO A 179 9.47 33.98 1.87
C PRO A 179 7.98 33.78 1.56
N GLU A 180 7.51 34.10 0.34
CA GLU A 180 6.10 33.93 -0.05
C GLU A 180 5.78 32.52 -0.59
N ALA A 181 6.79 31.71 -0.91
CA ALA A 181 6.61 30.28 -1.20
C ALA A 181 6.32 29.44 0.07
N PHE A 182 6.38 30.05 1.25
CA PHE A 182 6.57 29.39 2.56
C PHE A 182 5.37 28.71 3.23
N PRO A 183 4.09 29.05 2.99
CA PRO A 183 3.04 28.41 3.78
C PRO A 183 2.75 26.97 3.33
N TYR A 184 3.32 26.51 2.21
CA TYR A 184 2.92 25.23 1.62
C TYR A 184 3.68 24.02 2.14
N ASN A 185 4.97 24.16 2.52
CA ASN A 185 5.89 23.03 2.69
C ASN A 185 6.67 23.04 4.01
N GLY A 186 6.40 23.98 4.92
CA GLY A 186 7.16 24.13 6.16
C GLY A 186 7.07 22.91 7.08
N ARG A 187 8.15 22.66 7.83
CA ARG A 187 8.21 21.58 8.83
C ARG A 187 7.08 21.68 9.86
N HIS A 188 6.37 20.57 10.07
CA HIS A 188 5.32 20.41 11.07
C HIS A 188 5.25 18.94 11.54
N ASN A 189 4.65 18.68 12.70
CA ASN A 189 4.46 17.32 13.17
C ASN A 189 3.29 16.66 12.46
N VAL A 190 3.51 15.46 11.93
CA VAL A 190 2.44 14.59 11.48
C VAL A 190 2.45 13.30 12.26
N THR A 191 1.30 12.92 12.81
CA THR A 191 1.10 11.62 13.47
C THR A 191 0.27 10.71 12.59
N LEU A 192 0.82 9.56 12.22
CA LEU A 192 0.08 8.47 11.59
C LEU A 192 -0.34 7.49 12.69
N THR A 193 -1.65 7.36 12.92
CA THR A 193 -2.16 6.58 14.06
C THR A 193 -2.29 5.10 13.76
N GLN A 194 -2.33 4.74 12.48
CA GLN A 194 -2.51 3.37 12.03
C GLN A 194 -1.31 2.87 11.22
N PRO A 195 -0.95 1.58 11.36
CA PRO A 195 0.02 0.97 10.47
C PRO A 195 -0.53 0.91 9.04
N PHE A 196 0.38 0.78 8.07
CA PHE A 196 0.04 0.46 6.69
C PHE A 196 1.15 -0.37 6.07
N TYR A 197 0.81 -1.18 5.06
CA TYR A 197 1.82 -1.80 4.21
C TYR A 197 2.08 -0.88 3.04
N ILE A 198 3.33 -0.76 2.59
CA ILE A 198 3.69 -0.02 1.38
C ILE A 198 4.61 -0.86 0.50
N GLY A 199 4.43 -0.82 -0.81
CA GLY A 199 5.29 -1.54 -1.76
C GLY A 199 6.77 -1.26 -1.51
N ILE A 200 7.61 -2.28 -1.52
CA ILE A 200 9.07 -2.09 -1.29
C ILE A 200 9.77 -1.43 -2.49
N PHE A 201 9.15 -1.53 -3.66
CA PHE A 201 9.56 -0.90 -4.93
C PHE A 201 8.42 -0.05 -5.48
N GLU A 202 8.75 0.82 -6.44
CA GLU A 202 7.80 1.32 -7.41
C GLU A 202 7.11 0.14 -8.12
N PHE A 203 5.84 0.30 -8.51
CA PHE A 203 5.12 -0.73 -9.22
C PHE A 203 5.75 -0.94 -10.60
N THR A 204 6.12 -2.18 -10.92
CA THR A 204 6.87 -2.47 -12.14
C THR A 204 5.96 -2.67 -13.36
N ARG A 205 6.56 -2.63 -14.55
CA ARG A 205 5.88 -2.91 -15.82
C ARG A 205 5.29 -4.32 -15.87
N ALA A 206 6.01 -5.32 -15.39
CA ALA A 206 5.51 -6.68 -15.31
C ALA A 206 4.35 -6.80 -14.34
N GLN A 207 4.48 -6.28 -13.12
CA GLN A 207 3.39 -6.33 -12.13
C GLN A 207 2.14 -5.61 -12.68
N LEU A 208 2.32 -4.46 -13.33
CA LEU A 208 1.21 -3.72 -13.95
C LEU A 208 0.52 -4.57 -15.01
N ARG A 209 1.28 -5.21 -15.91
CA ARG A 209 0.74 -6.16 -16.90
C ARG A 209 0.03 -7.34 -16.25
N GLN A 210 0.59 -7.91 -15.18
CA GLN A 210 -0.05 -9.01 -14.45
C GLN A 210 -1.40 -8.58 -13.85
N VAL A 211 -1.56 -7.33 -13.44
CA VAL A 211 -2.83 -6.88 -12.83
C VAL A 211 -3.83 -6.37 -13.87
N THR A 212 -3.42 -5.47 -14.77
CA THR A 212 -4.34 -4.80 -15.68
C THR A 212 -4.52 -5.54 -16.99
N GLY A 213 -3.53 -6.36 -17.39
CA GLY A 213 -3.44 -6.93 -18.74
C GLY A 213 -3.00 -5.91 -19.80
N TYR A 214 -2.90 -4.63 -19.42
CA TYR A 214 -2.60 -3.50 -20.30
C TYR A 214 -1.28 -2.87 -19.86
N TYR A 215 -0.18 -3.38 -20.41
CA TYR A 215 1.11 -2.70 -20.44
C TYR A 215 2.05 -3.44 -21.40
N SER A 216 2.26 -2.91 -22.61
CA SER A 216 3.17 -3.52 -23.59
C SER A 216 4.58 -3.00 -23.39
N SER A 217 5.47 -3.84 -22.87
CA SER A 217 6.91 -3.61 -22.89
C SER A 217 7.62 -4.91 -23.25
N ALA A 218 8.80 -4.82 -23.85
CA ALA A 218 9.63 -6.00 -24.07
C ALA A 218 10.05 -6.61 -22.73
N ALA A 219 10.15 -7.94 -22.65
CA ALA A 219 10.42 -8.66 -21.41
C ALA A 219 11.68 -8.18 -20.67
N MET A 220 12.68 -7.67 -21.39
CA MET A 220 13.90 -7.11 -20.78
C MET A 220 13.68 -5.81 -19.99
N TYR A 221 12.46 -5.26 -20.00
CA TYR A 221 12.07 -4.07 -19.24
C TYR A 221 11.03 -4.39 -18.16
N ASP A 222 10.72 -5.66 -17.93
CA ASP A 222 9.67 -6.09 -17.02
C ASP A 222 9.89 -5.62 -15.57
N ASN A 223 11.15 -5.47 -15.17
CA ASN A 223 11.59 -5.06 -13.84
C ASN A 223 11.91 -3.56 -13.72
N LEU A 224 11.67 -2.78 -14.78
CA LEU A 224 11.67 -1.31 -14.70
C LEU A 224 10.38 -0.84 -13.99
N PRO A 225 10.40 0.36 -13.36
CA PRO A 225 9.16 0.97 -12.88
C PRO A 225 8.20 1.15 -14.05
N ALA A 226 6.91 1.03 -13.77
CA ALA A 226 5.87 1.43 -14.68
C ALA A 226 5.69 2.94 -14.61
N GLU A 227 5.88 3.59 -15.75
CA GLU A 227 5.85 5.05 -15.87
C GLU A 227 4.73 5.55 -16.77
N GLN A 228 4.55 6.88 -16.80
CA GLN A 228 3.50 7.57 -17.56
C GLN A 228 2.09 7.03 -17.23
N LEU A 229 1.88 6.67 -15.98
CA LEU A 229 0.63 6.12 -15.50
C LEU A 229 -0.35 7.26 -15.21
N PRO A 230 -1.44 7.40 -15.99
CA PRO A 230 -2.45 8.38 -15.68
C PRO A 230 -3.21 7.97 -14.43
N TRP A 231 -3.69 8.96 -13.67
CA TRP A 231 -4.45 8.74 -12.44
C TRP A 231 -5.64 7.78 -12.65
N GLU A 232 -6.33 7.91 -13.78
CA GLU A 232 -7.50 7.12 -14.14
C GLU A 232 -7.18 5.64 -14.30
N LEU A 233 -5.98 5.30 -14.79
CA LEU A 233 -5.53 3.92 -14.89
C LEU A 233 -5.27 3.33 -13.50
N ILE A 234 -4.69 4.12 -12.59
CA ILE A 234 -4.28 3.65 -11.26
C ILE A 234 -5.48 3.50 -10.34
N ARG A 235 -6.29 4.56 -10.19
CA ARG A 235 -7.33 4.66 -9.17
C ARG A 235 -8.75 4.75 -9.73
N GLY A 236 -8.90 5.05 -11.03
CA GLY A 236 -10.19 5.25 -11.70
C GLY A 236 -10.53 6.72 -11.95
N GLY A 237 -11.45 6.96 -12.89
CA GLY A 237 -11.88 8.31 -13.30
C GLY A 237 -12.50 9.14 -12.17
N VAL A 238 -12.58 10.47 -12.36
CA VAL A 238 -13.18 11.41 -11.41
C VAL A 238 -14.72 11.35 -11.52
N LEU A 239 -15.34 10.29 -11.03
CA LEU A 239 -16.77 10.29 -10.74
C LEU A 239 -17.02 10.86 -9.34
N PRO A 240 -18.12 11.59 -9.07
CA PRO A 240 -18.39 12.21 -7.77
C PRO A 240 -18.33 11.24 -6.57
N ASN A 241 -18.57 9.95 -6.82
CA ASN A 241 -18.59 8.87 -5.82
C ASN A 241 -17.22 8.23 -5.54
N VAL A 242 -16.14 8.56 -6.27
CA VAL A 242 -14.77 8.03 -6.07
C VAL A 242 -13.74 9.13 -5.80
N ALA A 243 -14.22 10.34 -5.50
CA ALA A 243 -13.38 11.51 -5.28
C ALA A 243 -12.70 11.48 -3.90
N TRP A 244 -11.38 11.27 -3.89
CA TRP A 244 -10.57 11.47 -2.69
C TRP A 244 -10.51 12.96 -2.30
N PRO A 245 -10.62 13.34 -1.01
CA PRO A 245 -10.76 12.45 0.17
C PRO A 245 -12.21 12.13 0.59
N ALA A 246 -13.22 12.65 -0.10
CA ALA A 246 -14.64 12.47 0.26
C ALA A 246 -15.10 10.99 0.17
N SER A 247 -14.44 10.18 -0.64
CA SER A 247 -14.70 8.74 -0.80
C SER A 247 -13.40 7.96 -0.93
N ARG A 248 -13.40 6.75 -0.38
CA ARG A 248 -12.31 5.78 -0.56
C ARG A 248 -12.60 4.76 -1.67
N GLU A 249 -13.75 4.85 -2.33
CA GLU A 249 -14.06 4.01 -3.49
C GLU A 249 -13.10 4.25 -4.65
N VAL A 250 -12.90 3.23 -5.48
CA VAL A 250 -11.98 3.23 -6.63
C VAL A 250 -12.69 2.66 -7.85
N GLY A 251 -12.23 3.01 -9.05
CA GLY A 251 -12.76 2.41 -10.28
C GLY A 251 -12.49 0.90 -10.30
N THR A 252 -13.50 0.07 -10.53
CA THR A 252 -13.35 -1.40 -10.53
C THR A 252 -12.35 -1.91 -11.56
N ASP A 253 -12.20 -1.21 -12.68
CA ASP A 253 -11.26 -1.56 -13.75
C ASP A 253 -9.86 -0.95 -13.58
N SER A 254 -9.65 -0.11 -12.57
CA SER A 254 -8.35 0.50 -12.25
C SER A 254 -7.37 -0.51 -11.65
N LEU A 255 -6.07 -0.19 -11.64
CA LEU A 255 -5.04 -1.00 -10.97
C LEU A 255 -5.44 -1.34 -9.53
N VAL A 256 -5.77 -0.31 -8.74
CA VAL A 256 -6.15 -0.47 -7.34
C VAL A 256 -7.46 -1.25 -7.19
N GLY A 257 -8.46 -0.97 -8.03
CA GLY A 257 -9.74 -1.70 -8.01
C GLY A 257 -9.57 -3.19 -8.28
N ARG A 258 -8.72 -3.56 -9.25
CA ARG A 258 -8.39 -4.96 -9.56
C ARG A 258 -7.61 -5.63 -8.43
N LEU A 259 -6.64 -4.93 -7.82
CA LEU A 259 -5.92 -5.43 -6.64
C LEU A 259 -6.88 -5.70 -5.48
N ARG A 260 -7.77 -4.75 -5.15
CA ARG A 260 -8.83 -4.94 -4.13
C ARG A 260 -9.68 -6.16 -4.45
N ALA A 261 -10.20 -6.25 -5.67
CA ALA A 261 -11.10 -7.33 -6.08
C ALA A 261 -10.46 -8.73 -6.03
N ARG A 262 -9.14 -8.85 -6.29
CA ARG A 262 -8.45 -10.15 -6.40
C ARG A 262 -7.72 -10.58 -5.13
N THR A 263 -7.23 -9.64 -4.34
CA THR A 263 -6.54 -9.94 -3.06
C THR A 263 -7.47 -9.87 -1.88
N GLY A 264 -8.43 -8.97 -1.98
CA GLY A 264 -9.31 -8.61 -0.92
C GLY A 264 -8.81 -7.70 0.17
N LEU A 265 -7.68 -7.08 -0.10
CA LEU A 265 -7.05 -6.14 0.78
C LEU A 265 -7.40 -4.72 0.32
N PHE A 266 -7.40 -3.77 1.26
CA PHE A 266 -7.75 -2.39 0.97
C PHE A 266 -6.57 -1.63 0.36
N PHE A 267 -6.26 -1.97 -0.90
CA PHE A 267 -5.20 -1.32 -1.66
C PHE A 267 -5.55 0.15 -1.97
N ASP A 268 -4.58 1.05 -1.97
CA ASP A 268 -4.70 2.40 -2.55
C ASP A 268 -3.31 2.97 -2.88
N LEU A 269 -3.27 4.24 -3.29
CA LEU A 269 -2.03 5.03 -3.25
C LEU A 269 -1.76 5.52 -1.81
N PRO A 270 -0.50 5.78 -1.43
CA PRO A 270 -0.21 6.40 -0.14
C PRO A 270 -0.80 7.81 -0.09
N THR A 271 -1.20 8.25 1.12
CA THR A 271 -1.29 9.70 1.34
C THR A 271 0.10 10.30 1.26
N GLU A 272 0.16 11.60 1.01
CA GLU A 272 1.40 12.34 0.95
C GLU A 272 2.23 12.16 2.25
N ALA A 273 1.57 12.24 3.39
CA ALA A 273 2.21 12.02 4.68
C ALA A 273 2.71 10.58 4.88
N GLN A 274 1.95 9.59 4.42
CA GLN A 274 2.40 8.18 4.45
C GLN A 274 3.64 7.98 3.60
N TRP A 275 3.69 8.58 2.41
CA TRP A 275 4.84 8.50 1.52
C TRP A 275 6.09 9.12 2.15
N GLU A 276 5.99 10.35 2.69
CA GLU A 276 7.16 11.01 3.27
C GLU A 276 7.65 10.30 4.54
N TYR A 277 6.73 9.86 5.41
CA TYR A 277 7.09 9.08 6.58
C TYR A 277 7.86 7.81 6.20
N ALA A 278 7.36 7.09 5.20
CA ALA A 278 7.99 5.89 4.66
C ALA A 278 9.35 6.20 4.02
N CYS A 279 9.47 7.30 3.26
CA CYS A 279 10.71 7.74 2.63
C CYS A 279 11.80 7.98 3.69
N ARG A 280 11.48 8.82 4.69
CA ARG A 280 12.40 9.24 5.76
C ARG A 280 12.87 8.08 6.64
N ALA A 281 12.01 7.09 6.88
CA ALA A 281 12.34 5.92 7.70
C ALA A 281 13.02 6.26 9.05
N GLY A 282 12.58 7.35 9.69
CA GLY A 282 13.10 7.83 10.97
C GLY A 282 14.15 8.95 10.88
N THR A 283 14.62 9.33 9.70
CA THR A 283 15.50 10.50 9.56
C THR A 283 14.71 11.82 9.52
N THR A 284 15.38 12.92 9.84
CA THR A 284 14.85 14.30 9.74
C THR A 284 15.57 15.12 8.67
N THR A 285 16.35 14.45 7.82
CA THR A 285 17.23 15.05 6.82
C THR A 285 16.58 15.05 5.44
N ASP A 286 17.21 15.65 4.43
CA ASP A 286 16.70 15.64 3.06
C ASP A 286 16.69 14.26 2.43
N PHE A 287 17.64 13.42 2.82
CA PHE A 287 17.76 12.05 2.32
C PHE A 287 17.63 11.04 3.45
N ASN A 288 17.10 9.86 3.13
CA ASN A 288 16.84 8.79 4.08
C ASN A 288 18.10 8.10 4.64
N ASN A 289 19.29 8.47 4.14
CA ASN A 289 20.58 8.03 4.65
C ASN A 289 21.20 9.01 5.67
N GLY A 290 20.48 10.06 6.08
CA GLY A 290 20.94 10.99 7.11
C GLY A 290 21.73 12.17 6.58
N TYR A 291 21.74 12.43 5.26
CA TYR A 291 22.40 13.59 4.67
C TYR A 291 21.40 14.66 4.24
N ASP A 292 21.83 15.92 4.37
CA ASP A 292 21.14 17.10 3.87
C ASP A 292 21.84 17.64 2.61
N LEU A 293 21.10 18.39 1.79
CA LEU A 293 21.67 19.16 0.70
C LEU A 293 22.62 20.23 1.25
N PRO A 294 23.76 20.49 0.57
CA PRO A 294 24.66 21.55 0.97
C PRO A 294 24.00 22.94 0.83
N PRO A 295 24.36 23.90 1.69
CA PRO A 295 23.90 25.28 1.57
C PRO A 295 24.28 25.89 0.21
N GLY A 296 23.32 26.51 -0.48
CA GLY A 296 23.55 27.20 -1.77
C GLY A 296 23.25 26.38 -3.02
N GLY A 297 22.80 25.13 -2.88
CA GLY A 297 22.45 24.29 -4.02
C GLY A 297 23.66 23.84 -4.83
N GLY A 298 23.38 22.95 -5.79
CA GLY A 298 24.40 22.32 -6.63
C GLY A 298 25.22 21.26 -5.91
N TRP A 299 25.51 20.17 -6.62
CA TRP A 299 26.80 19.45 -6.73
C TRP A 299 26.55 18.05 -7.32
N ASP A 300 27.64 17.51 -7.88
CA ASP A 300 27.93 16.10 -8.21
C ASP A 300 27.62 15.20 -6.98
N SER A 301 26.33 14.92 -6.72
CA SER A 301 25.88 14.44 -5.40
C SER A 301 26.12 12.93 -5.22
N GLU A 302 27.33 12.54 -4.79
CA GLU A 302 27.69 11.17 -4.38
C GLU A 302 26.62 10.50 -3.49
N VAL A 303 25.91 11.29 -2.69
CA VAL A 303 24.79 10.87 -1.83
C VAL A 303 23.68 10.18 -2.62
N LEU A 304 23.21 10.78 -3.72
CA LEU A 304 22.09 10.25 -4.50
C LEU A 304 22.52 9.10 -5.42
N TYR A 305 23.80 9.00 -5.81
CA TYR A 305 24.31 7.85 -6.57
C TYR A 305 24.11 6.50 -5.86
N LEU A 306 24.01 6.51 -4.53
CA LEU A 306 23.71 5.32 -3.73
C LEU A 306 22.21 5.09 -3.52
N LEU A 307 21.38 6.12 -3.67
CA LEU A 307 19.97 6.10 -3.27
C LEU A 307 18.99 6.04 -4.45
N GLY A 308 19.39 6.45 -5.65
CA GLY A 308 18.50 6.38 -6.80
C GLY A 308 19.07 6.91 -8.12
N ARG A 309 18.18 6.89 -9.12
CA ARG A 309 18.42 7.33 -10.50
C ARG A 309 17.96 8.77 -10.68
N PHE A 310 18.79 9.65 -11.20
CA PHE A 310 18.53 11.09 -11.33
C PHE A 310 19.36 11.73 -12.46
N TYR A 311 19.21 13.05 -12.69
CA TYR A 311 19.76 13.75 -13.85
C TYR A 311 21.28 13.56 -14.07
N LEU A 312 22.11 13.43 -13.03
CA LEU A 312 23.56 13.27 -13.24
C LEU A 312 24.02 11.82 -13.44
N ASN A 313 23.12 10.84 -13.30
CA ASN A 313 23.47 9.42 -13.40
C ASN A 313 22.54 8.61 -14.31
N TYR A 314 21.66 9.28 -15.06
CA TYR A 314 20.90 8.67 -16.15
C TYR A 314 21.67 8.70 -17.47
N ASP A 315 21.31 7.80 -18.37
CA ASP A 315 21.89 7.74 -19.71
C ASP A 315 21.21 8.79 -20.60
N GLU A 316 21.84 9.96 -20.77
CA GLU A 316 21.32 11.03 -21.63
C GLU A 316 21.16 10.57 -23.09
N SER A 317 21.98 9.61 -23.55
CA SER A 317 21.88 9.07 -24.91
C SER A 317 20.61 8.22 -25.13
N ALA A 318 19.91 7.90 -24.04
CA ALA A 318 18.61 7.27 -24.01
C ALA A 318 17.44 8.27 -23.86
N GLN A 319 17.64 9.59 -23.95
CA GLN A 319 16.52 10.53 -23.92
C GLN A 319 15.47 10.18 -25.00
N GLY A 320 14.22 9.99 -24.59
CA GLY A 320 13.13 9.49 -25.45
C GLY A 320 13.00 7.96 -25.52
N ASP A 321 13.87 7.22 -24.83
CA ASP A 321 13.88 5.77 -24.66
C ASP A 321 13.65 5.42 -23.17
N PHE A 322 12.97 4.32 -22.87
CA PHE A 322 12.72 3.84 -21.51
C PHE A 322 14.01 3.42 -20.77
N ARG A 323 15.16 3.39 -21.44
CA ARG A 323 16.48 3.08 -20.84
C ARG A 323 16.97 4.16 -19.86
N VAL A 324 16.26 5.28 -19.75
CA VAL A 324 16.51 6.28 -18.71
C VAL A 324 16.22 5.77 -17.30
N TYR A 325 15.30 4.81 -17.13
CA TYR A 325 14.95 4.25 -15.82
C TYR A 325 15.92 3.15 -15.38
N ALA A 326 16.08 3.01 -14.06
CA ALA A 326 16.78 1.88 -13.47
C ALA A 326 15.78 0.75 -13.15
N ARG A 327 16.29 -0.49 -13.14
CA ARG A 327 15.56 -1.62 -12.54
C ARG A 327 15.24 -1.27 -11.08
N VAL A 328 14.01 -1.49 -10.65
CA VAL A 328 13.63 -1.19 -9.26
C VAL A 328 14.52 -1.97 -8.29
N GLY A 329 14.92 -1.35 -7.19
CA GLY A 329 15.84 -1.95 -6.22
C GLY A 329 17.26 -2.13 -6.72
N SER A 330 17.72 -1.25 -7.62
CA SER A 330 19.14 -1.20 -8.03
C SER A 330 20.01 -0.40 -7.07
N TYR A 331 19.38 0.46 -6.25
CA TYR A 331 20.03 1.33 -5.29
C TYR A 331 19.83 0.84 -3.85
N LEU A 332 20.48 1.48 -2.88
CA LEU A 332 20.35 1.09 -1.47
C LEU A 332 18.94 1.38 -0.96
N PRO A 333 18.36 0.47 -0.16
CA PRO A 333 17.11 0.77 0.53
C PRO A 333 17.34 1.71 1.72
N ASN A 334 16.27 2.33 2.17
CA ASN A 334 16.26 3.05 3.45
C ASN A 334 16.26 2.09 4.66
N ALA A 335 16.29 2.65 5.87
CA ALA A 335 16.32 1.87 7.12
C ALA A 335 15.13 0.92 7.32
N TRP A 336 14.04 1.09 6.56
CA TRP A 336 12.86 0.21 6.59
C TRP A 336 12.80 -0.79 5.44
N GLY A 337 13.82 -0.81 4.56
CA GLY A 337 13.88 -1.73 3.43
C GLY A 337 13.06 -1.28 2.21
N LEU A 338 12.79 0.01 2.08
CA LEU A 338 12.13 0.60 0.90
C LEU A 338 13.18 1.15 -0.05
N TYR A 339 13.03 0.85 -1.33
CA TYR A 339 13.96 1.22 -2.39
C TYR A 339 13.40 2.33 -3.27
N ASP A 340 14.29 3.00 -3.98
CA ASP A 340 13.96 3.99 -5.02
C ASP A 340 13.08 5.14 -4.49
N MET A 341 13.25 5.50 -3.22
CA MET A 341 12.50 6.60 -2.59
C MET A 341 13.04 7.99 -3.00
N HIS A 342 14.11 8.05 -3.79
CA HIS A 342 14.82 9.26 -4.21
C HIS A 342 15.24 9.17 -5.68
N GLY A 343 14.35 9.48 -6.61
CA GLY A 343 14.56 9.45 -8.06
C GLY A 343 13.81 8.30 -8.75
N ASN A 344 14.34 7.85 -9.89
CA ASN A 344 13.76 6.88 -10.81
C ASN A 344 12.43 7.35 -11.44
N VAL A 345 11.28 7.15 -10.81
CA VAL A 345 10.01 7.76 -11.26
C VAL A 345 9.30 8.49 -10.13
N ARG A 346 8.68 9.63 -10.46
CA ARG A 346 7.82 10.33 -9.50
C ARG A 346 6.62 9.46 -9.16
N GLU A 347 6.28 9.38 -7.88
CA GLU A 347 5.20 8.51 -7.40
C GLU A 347 3.95 9.30 -7.03
N TRP A 348 2.81 8.93 -7.62
CA TRP A 348 1.51 9.51 -7.25
C TRP A 348 1.15 9.28 -5.78
N CYS A 349 0.67 10.33 -5.12
CA CYS A 349 0.01 10.28 -3.82
C CYS A 349 -1.49 10.62 -3.94
N LEU A 350 -2.28 10.26 -2.93
CA LEU A 350 -3.72 10.51 -2.92
C LEU A 350 -4.09 12.00 -2.92
N ASP A 351 -3.29 12.79 -2.23
CA ASP A 351 -3.60 14.15 -1.83
C ASP A 351 -3.72 15.09 -3.03
N TRP A 352 -4.65 16.04 -2.92
CA TRP A 352 -4.62 17.23 -3.77
C TRP A 352 -3.45 18.12 -3.32
N GLU A 353 -2.81 18.81 -4.26
CA GLU A 353 -1.80 19.80 -3.94
C GLU A 353 -2.44 20.98 -3.18
N GLY A 354 -1.77 21.43 -2.11
CA GLY A 354 -2.22 22.55 -1.29
C GLY A 354 -1.34 22.75 -0.05
N PRO A 355 -1.63 23.81 0.74
CA PRO A 355 -0.77 24.18 1.85
C PRO A 355 -0.90 23.24 3.04
N PHE A 356 0.19 23.10 3.79
CA PHE A 356 0.14 22.53 5.13
C PHE A 356 -0.50 23.53 6.11
N HIS A 357 -1.28 23.01 7.04
CA HIS A 357 -2.02 23.80 8.04
C HIS A 357 -1.47 23.62 9.45
N GLY A 358 -0.17 23.30 9.57
CA GLY A 358 0.51 22.98 10.82
C GLY A 358 0.36 21.50 11.20
N ASP A 359 0.57 21.21 12.48
CA ASP A 359 0.56 19.85 12.99
C ASP A 359 -0.75 19.11 12.68
N ALA A 360 -0.65 17.85 12.26
CA ALA A 360 -1.78 17.06 11.80
C ALA A 360 -1.75 15.60 12.27
N THR A 361 -2.91 14.97 12.33
CA THR A 361 -3.08 13.53 12.62
C THR A 361 -3.80 12.89 11.44
N ASP A 362 -3.20 11.86 10.85
CA ASP A 362 -3.66 11.16 9.64
C ASP A 362 -4.14 12.12 8.51
N PRO A 363 -3.33 13.10 8.08
CA PRO A 363 -3.76 14.06 7.06
C PRO A 363 -4.04 13.35 5.72
N VAL A 364 -5.08 13.82 5.05
CA VAL A 364 -5.57 13.32 3.74
C VAL A 364 -5.52 14.38 2.63
N GLY A 365 -4.87 15.50 2.93
CA GLY A 365 -4.76 16.65 2.05
C GLY A 365 -6.04 17.49 1.96
N PRO A 366 -6.04 18.54 1.12
CA PRO A 366 -7.21 19.38 0.85
C PRO A 366 -8.39 18.59 0.27
N ALA A 367 -9.61 19.09 0.48
CA ALA A 367 -10.83 18.46 -0.04
C ALA A 367 -10.93 18.51 -1.58
N SER A 368 -10.26 19.48 -2.21
CA SER A 368 -10.23 19.67 -3.66
C SER A 368 -8.92 20.35 -4.09
N GLY A 369 -8.57 20.21 -5.36
CA GLY A 369 -7.42 20.86 -5.97
C GLY A 369 -7.45 20.72 -7.49
N SER A 370 -6.47 21.32 -8.16
CA SER A 370 -6.28 21.21 -9.61
C SER A 370 -5.31 20.08 -9.99
N GLN A 371 -4.44 19.67 -9.07
CA GLN A 371 -3.39 18.68 -9.31
C GLN A 371 -3.22 17.74 -8.11
N ARG A 372 -2.92 16.47 -8.37
CA ARG A 372 -2.55 15.51 -7.33
C ARG A 372 -1.05 15.65 -7.02
N VAL A 373 -0.69 15.36 -5.77
CA VAL A 373 0.70 15.37 -5.33
C VAL A 373 1.46 14.20 -5.94
N ALA A 374 2.69 14.45 -6.37
CA ALA A 374 3.70 13.44 -6.65
C ALA A 374 4.96 13.68 -5.80
N ARG A 375 5.64 12.60 -5.44
CA ARG A 375 6.82 12.62 -4.55
C ARG A 375 8.01 11.87 -5.16
N GLY A 376 9.20 12.08 -4.59
CA GLY A 376 10.40 11.29 -4.84
C GLY A 376 11.33 11.77 -5.94
N GLY A 377 10.86 12.60 -6.87
CA GLY A 377 11.63 13.01 -8.05
C GLY A 377 11.72 11.89 -9.09
N GLY A 378 12.40 12.14 -10.20
CA GLY A 378 12.53 11.18 -11.31
C GLY A 378 13.93 11.15 -11.90
N CYS A 379 14.17 10.22 -12.84
CA CYS A 379 15.48 10.00 -13.44
C CYS A 379 16.06 11.21 -14.19
N GLY A 380 15.21 12.14 -14.64
CA GLY A 380 15.63 13.37 -15.32
C GLY A 380 15.62 14.60 -14.42
N ASP A 381 15.34 14.44 -13.13
CA ASP A 381 15.29 15.54 -12.17
C ASP A 381 16.65 15.76 -11.49
N ASP A 382 16.95 17.02 -11.18
CA ASP A 382 18.07 17.37 -10.31
C ASP A 382 17.88 16.79 -8.90
N VAL A 383 19.00 16.58 -8.19
CA VAL A 383 19.03 16.03 -6.83
C VAL A 383 18.12 16.77 -5.85
N GLU A 384 17.95 18.08 -6.05
CA GLU A 384 17.13 18.97 -5.21
C GLU A 384 15.64 18.61 -5.26
N TYR A 385 15.18 18.00 -6.36
CA TYR A 385 13.81 17.53 -6.54
C TYR A 385 13.60 16.08 -6.09
N CYS A 386 14.66 15.41 -5.65
CA CYS A 386 14.64 14.03 -5.18
C CYS A 386 14.69 13.92 -3.65
N THR A 387 14.56 15.03 -2.91
CA THR A 387 14.56 15.00 -1.44
C THR A 387 13.29 14.35 -0.88
N SER A 388 13.36 13.89 0.38
CA SER A 388 12.20 13.29 1.08
C SER A 388 11.00 14.22 1.14
N ALA A 389 11.21 15.53 1.20
CA ALA A 389 10.15 16.52 1.40
C ALA A 389 9.76 17.30 0.13
N TYR A 390 10.50 17.13 -0.97
CA TYR A 390 10.12 17.77 -2.22
C TYR A 390 8.75 17.27 -2.70
N ARG A 391 7.91 18.22 -3.13
CA ARG A 391 6.56 17.98 -3.64
C ARG A 391 6.49 18.44 -5.08
N GLY A 392 6.16 17.53 -6.00
CA GLY A 392 5.89 17.87 -7.39
C GLY A 392 4.39 17.89 -7.67
N GLY A 393 3.90 19.00 -8.23
CA GLY A 393 2.60 19.03 -8.92
C GLY A 393 2.67 18.38 -10.31
N TYR A 394 1.51 18.09 -10.91
CA TYR A 394 1.43 17.57 -12.27
C TYR A 394 1.97 18.60 -13.28
N LEU A 395 3.20 18.38 -13.74
CA LEU A 395 3.71 18.98 -14.97
C LEU A 395 3.35 18.05 -16.13
N GLY A 396 2.55 18.52 -17.08
CA GLY A 396 2.16 17.74 -18.25
C GLY A 396 3.40 17.26 -19.03
N GLY A 397 3.43 15.98 -19.39
CA GLY A 397 4.55 15.36 -20.10
C GLY A 397 5.63 14.71 -19.20
N VAL A 398 5.47 14.75 -17.87
CA VAL A 398 6.40 14.07 -16.93
C VAL A 398 5.94 12.62 -16.69
N PRO A 399 6.87 11.64 -16.65
CA PRO A 399 6.55 10.24 -16.38
C PRO A 399 6.25 10.02 -14.89
N TYR A 400 4.98 9.81 -14.56
CA TYR A 400 4.55 9.41 -13.21
C TYR A 400 4.41 7.89 -13.12
N GLY A 401 5.00 7.30 -12.09
CA GLY A 401 4.74 5.94 -11.66
C GLY A 401 3.85 5.92 -10.43
N CYS A 402 3.86 4.79 -9.73
CA CYS A 402 3.20 4.69 -8.43
C CYS A 402 3.83 3.63 -7.56
N ARG A 403 3.55 3.74 -6.26
CA ARG A 403 3.71 2.70 -5.26
C ARG A 403 2.37 2.55 -4.56
N VAL A 404 2.02 1.32 -4.23
CA VAL A 404 0.72 1.03 -3.61
C VAL A 404 0.88 0.75 -2.12
N VAL A 405 -0.17 1.08 -1.37
CA VAL A 405 -0.30 0.75 0.05
C VAL A 405 -1.45 -0.24 0.25
N VAL A 406 -1.39 -1.00 1.34
CA VAL A 406 -2.56 -1.67 1.93
C VAL A 406 -2.86 -1.00 3.25
N LEU A 407 -4.04 -0.41 3.34
CA LEU A 407 -4.52 0.30 4.52
C LEU A 407 -5.33 -0.64 5.43
N PRO A 408 -5.43 -0.34 6.73
CA PRO A 408 -6.53 -0.86 7.53
C PRO A 408 -7.84 -0.45 6.82
N HIS A 409 -8.76 -1.39 6.70
CA HIS A 409 -10.14 -1.01 6.40
C HIS A 409 -10.62 -0.15 7.58
N LEU A 410 -10.72 1.16 7.35
CA LEU A 410 -11.40 2.04 8.29
C LEU A 410 -12.91 1.91 8.04
N PRO A 411 -13.71 1.85 9.12
CA PRO A 411 -15.15 1.59 9.06
C PRO A 411 -15.95 2.63 8.28
#